data_AF-D3E251-F1
#
_entry.id   AF-D3E251-F1
#
_cell.length_a   1.000
_cell.length_b   1.000
_cell.length_c   1.000
_cell.angle_alpha   90.00
_cell.angle_beta   90.00
_cell.angle_gamma   90.00
#
_symmetry.space_group_name_H-M   'P 1'
#
loop_
_entity.id
_entity.type
_entity.pdbx_description
1 polymer ?
#
loop_
_entity_poly.entity_id
_entity_poly.type
_entity_poly.pdbx_seq_one_letter_code
_entity_poly.pdbx_strand_id
1 'polypeptide(L)'
;MNESQDIEETTKVDNSRLEELLQLFKDDPSPQNVQELGEEIKSSQLYLPVVYSQSMIEDILSGDVGEVREFKEPAGFDINFLTNNRGEKAIPLFTSDRIMEEAGLRSSVIVMHVEDLVDSLQGTENTYQLVTINPMTETGIDMPILTFLNMFKKREMSEEEKRFLESMNRMLEVLENHSIALEEKTAFFNRGPQDFMKEVAVDGVFVPNIPFSVSTIKEFEEDVSPYLNIILMDEGKRIVYFGEPTEENPFNVLLAPGCEIEMVEEVDEFTTVWKCGNQPFYDGMK
;
A
#
# COMPACT_ATOMS: atom_id res chain seq x y z
N MET A 1 45.47 -5.88 -8.92
CA MET A 1 44.11 -5.30 -8.83
C MET A 1 43.58 -5.73 -7.49
N ASN A 2 43.30 -4.76 -6.63
CA ASN A 2 42.99 -4.97 -5.22
C ASN A 2 41.55 -5.43 -5.07
N GLU A 3 41.32 -6.62 -4.51
CA GLU A 3 39.99 -7.14 -4.13
C GLU A 3 39.24 -6.17 -3.18
N SER A 4 39.95 -5.26 -2.50
CA SER A 4 39.37 -4.21 -1.67
C SER A 4 38.66 -3.09 -2.44
N GLN A 5 38.98 -2.84 -3.71
CA GLN A 5 38.25 -1.86 -4.53
C GLN A 5 36.93 -2.44 -5.08
N ASP A 6 36.87 -3.75 -5.34
CA ASP A 6 35.67 -4.41 -5.89
C ASP A 6 34.56 -4.58 -4.82
N ILE A 7 34.91 -4.55 -3.52
CA ILE A 7 33.93 -4.58 -2.42
C ILE A 7 33.29 -3.19 -2.21
N GLU A 8 34.05 -2.09 -2.36
CA GLU A 8 33.52 -0.72 -2.19
C GLU A 8 32.42 -0.36 -3.20
N GLU A 9 32.46 -0.89 -4.42
CA GLU A 9 31.46 -0.60 -5.45
C GLU A 9 30.14 -1.38 -5.30
N THR A 10 30.11 -2.47 -4.53
CA THR A 10 28.93 -3.36 -4.43
C THR A 10 28.02 -3.10 -3.21
N THR A 11 28.41 -2.19 -2.31
CA THR A 11 27.65 -1.86 -1.08
C THR A 11 27.18 -0.40 -1.00
N LYS A 12 27.27 0.37 -2.09
CA LYS A 12 26.90 1.78 -2.06
C LYS A 12 25.38 1.94 -2.02
N VAL A 13 24.87 2.50 -0.93
CA VAL A 13 23.45 2.87 -0.80
C VAL A 13 23.09 3.91 -1.86
N ASP A 14 22.03 3.64 -2.62
CA ASP A 14 21.47 4.58 -3.58
C ASP A 14 20.24 5.26 -3.00
N ASN A 15 20.37 6.54 -2.66
CA ASN A 15 19.28 7.41 -2.24
C ASN A 15 19.04 8.54 -3.26
N SER A 16 19.44 8.36 -4.53
CA SER A 16 19.32 9.40 -5.55
C SER A 16 17.88 9.89 -5.73
N ARG A 17 16.91 8.99 -5.75
CA ARG A 17 15.48 9.34 -5.83
C ARG A 17 15.01 10.13 -4.61
N LEU A 18 15.45 9.74 -3.40
CA LEU A 18 15.16 10.50 -2.18
C LEU A 18 15.76 11.90 -2.25
N GLU A 19 17.01 12.05 -2.72
CA GLU A 19 17.65 13.36 -2.88
C GLU A 19 16.90 14.26 -3.86
N GLU A 20 16.43 13.72 -4.98
CA GLU A 20 15.56 14.44 -5.92
C GLU A 20 14.24 14.89 -5.27
N LEU A 21 13.58 13.99 -4.52
CA LEU A 21 12.31 14.28 -3.86
C LEU A 21 12.47 15.30 -2.72
N LEU A 22 13.60 15.30 -2.01
CA LEU A 22 13.92 16.32 -1.00
C LEU A 22 14.04 17.71 -1.65
N GLN A 23 14.65 17.81 -2.82
CA GLN A 23 14.73 19.06 -3.57
C GLN A 23 13.34 19.48 -4.08
N LEU A 24 12.60 18.56 -4.71
CA LEU A 24 11.27 18.82 -5.24
C LEU A 24 10.28 19.25 -4.16
N PHE A 25 10.33 18.64 -2.97
CA PHE A 25 9.46 19.01 -1.85
C PHE A 25 9.66 20.46 -1.39
N LYS A 26 10.88 21.00 -1.49
CA LYS A 26 11.14 22.41 -1.18
C LYS A 26 10.56 23.37 -2.23
N ASP A 27 10.62 22.96 -3.49
CA ASP A 27 10.17 23.77 -4.61
C ASP A 27 8.63 23.69 -4.81
N ASP A 28 8.03 22.51 -4.57
CA ASP A 28 6.60 22.22 -4.70
C ASP A 28 6.11 21.18 -3.66
N PRO A 29 5.61 21.61 -2.49
CA PRO A 29 5.07 20.73 -1.45
C PRO A 29 3.63 20.29 -1.74
N SER A 30 3.34 19.84 -2.97
CA SER A 30 2.04 19.31 -3.34
C SER A 30 1.72 18.01 -2.57
N PRO A 31 0.43 17.67 -2.34
CA PRO A 31 0.07 16.44 -1.63
C PRO A 31 0.66 15.17 -2.25
N GLN A 32 0.79 15.14 -3.58
CA GLN A 32 1.41 14.04 -4.30
C GLN A 32 2.90 13.93 -3.98
N ASN A 33 3.65 15.04 -4.06
CA ASN A 33 5.09 15.04 -3.78
C ASN A 33 5.38 14.68 -2.30
N VAL A 34 4.51 15.11 -1.38
CA VAL A 34 4.58 14.72 0.04
C VAL A 34 4.38 13.23 0.23
N GLN A 35 3.42 12.63 -0.48
CA GLN A 35 3.17 11.20 -0.42
C GLN A 35 4.35 10.41 -1.01
N GLU A 36 4.85 10.80 -2.18
CA GLU A 36 6.01 10.16 -2.84
C GLU A 36 7.25 10.25 -1.95
N LEU A 37 7.55 11.43 -1.38
CA LEU A 37 8.65 11.60 -0.43
C LEU A 37 8.48 10.70 0.79
N GLY A 38 7.26 10.59 1.33
CA GLY A 38 6.98 9.75 2.48
C GLY A 38 7.22 8.26 2.23
N GLU A 39 6.84 7.75 1.06
CA GLU A 39 7.09 6.35 0.67
C GLU A 39 8.58 6.10 0.39
N GLU A 40 9.26 7.05 -0.27
CA GLU A 40 10.70 6.93 -0.53
C GLU A 40 11.50 6.87 0.78
N ILE A 41 11.21 7.76 1.75
CA ILE A 41 11.83 7.75 3.08
C ILE A 41 11.66 6.38 3.76
N LYS A 42 10.47 5.76 3.65
CA LYS A 42 10.21 4.45 4.29
C LYS A 42 11.08 3.34 3.72
N SER A 43 11.32 3.37 2.41
CA SER A 43 12.09 2.33 1.71
C SER A 43 13.61 2.55 1.73
N SER A 44 14.05 3.76 2.13
CA SER A 44 15.45 4.17 2.07
C SER A 44 16.34 3.49 3.12
N GLN A 45 17.64 3.52 2.88
CA GLN A 45 18.67 3.26 3.88
C GLN A 45 19.40 4.56 4.18
N LEU A 46 19.45 4.99 5.44
CA LEU A 46 20.05 6.28 5.80
C LEU A 46 21.29 6.08 6.67
N TYR A 47 22.23 7.01 6.51
CA TYR A 47 23.47 7.08 7.26
C TYR A 47 23.18 7.77 8.60
N LEU A 48 23.29 7.00 9.68
CA LEU A 48 23.11 7.43 11.06
C LEU A 48 24.48 7.64 11.72
N PRO A 49 24.85 8.88 12.09
CA PRO A 49 26.07 9.14 12.84
C PRO A 49 25.95 8.61 14.28
N VAL A 50 26.94 7.84 14.70
CA VAL A 50 26.99 7.19 16.01
C VAL A 50 28.32 7.43 16.71
N VAL A 51 28.30 7.26 18.03
CA VAL A 51 29.48 7.29 18.90
C VAL A 51 29.63 5.93 19.56
N TYR A 52 30.80 5.33 19.40
CA TYR A 52 31.19 4.12 20.13
C TYR A 52 31.93 4.49 21.41
N SER A 53 31.83 3.63 22.43
CA SER A 53 32.64 3.79 23.63
C SER A 53 34.13 3.61 23.30
N GLN A 54 34.98 4.36 24.01
CA GLN A 54 36.43 4.28 23.81
C GLN A 54 36.97 2.87 24.09
N SER A 55 36.40 2.18 25.09
CA SER A 55 36.72 0.77 25.41
C SER A 55 36.44 -0.16 24.22
N MET A 56 35.32 0.02 23.52
CA MET A 56 34.99 -0.78 22.34
C MET A 56 35.95 -0.50 21.17
N ILE A 57 36.28 0.77 20.92
CA ILE A 57 37.22 1.13 19.85
C ILE A 57 38.60 0.49 20.12
N GLU A 58 39.07 0.56 21.35
CA GLU A 58 40.34 -0.07 21.77
C GLU A 58 40.30 -1.61 21.63
N ASP A 59 39.17 -2.24 21.96
CA ASP A 59 38.98 -3.69 21.81
C ASP A 59 38.95 -4.14 20.34
N ILE A 60 38.34 -3.34 19.44
CA ILE A 60 38.32 -3.59 17.99
C ILE A 60 39.71 -3.41 17.39
N LEU A 61 40.38 -2.29 17.69
CA LEU A 61 41.69 -1.95 17.11
C LEU A 61 42.83 -2.85 17.61
N SER A 62 42.68 -3.44 18.80
CA SER A 62 43.66 -4.37 19.37
C SER A 62 43.40 -5.84 18.97
N GLY A 63 42.38 -6.10 18.14
CA GLY A 63 41.98 -7.42 17.67
C GLY A 63 42.84 -7.96 16.52
N ASP A 64 43.26 -9.22 16.63
CA ASP A 64 43.77 -9.95 15.47
C ASP A 64 42.60 -10.44 14.60
N VAL A 65 42.78 -10.41 13.28
CA VAL A 65 41.74 -10.84 12.32
C VAL A 65 41.35 -12.30 12.58
N GLY A 66 40.07 -12.55 12.87
CA GLY A 66 39.51 -13.88 13.11
C GLY A 66 39.42 -14.32 14.58
N GLU A 67 39.85 -13.47 15.53
CA GLU A 67 39.67 -13.72 16.95
C GLU A 67 38.23 -13.38 17.40
N VAL A 68 37.52 -14.35 17.97
CA VAL A 68 36.21 -14.11 18.61
C VAL A 68 36.46 -13.62 20.03
N ARG A 69 36.10 -12.37 20.32
CA ARG A 69 36.22 -11.77 21.65
C ARG A 69 34.87 -11.59 22.32
N GLU A 70 34.83 -11.84 23.63
CA GLU A 70 33.72 -11.44 24.48
C GLU A 70 33.97 -10.02 24.97
N PHE A 71 33.12 -9.07 24.56
CA PHE A 71 33.17 -7.70 25.06
C PHE A 71 32.76 -7.67 26.53
N LYS A 72 33.50 -6.91 27.35
CA LYS A 72 33.20 -6.76 28.79
C LYS A 72 31.93 -5.96 29.07
N GLU A 73 31.54 -5.11 28.12
CA GLU A 73 30.31 -4.32 28.13
C GLU A 73 29.44 -4.74 26.93
N PRO A 74 28.09 -4.64 27.02
CA PRO A 74 27.24 -4.88 25.87
C PRO A 74 27.69 -4.03 24.69
N ALA A 75 27.90 -4.67 23.54
CA ALA A 75 28.27 -3.93 22.35
C ALA A 75 27.09 -3.03 21.94
N GLY A 76 27.27 -1.72 22.07
CA GLY A 76 26.26 -0.73 21.73
C GLY A 76 26.90 0.56 21.21
N PHE A 77 26.06 1.43 20.68
CA PHE A 77 26.45 2.76 20.21
C PHE A 77 25.43 3.78 20.70
N ASP A 78 25.89 5.02 20.88
CA ASP A 78 25.01 6.16 21.13
C ASP A 78 24.78 6.93 19.82
N ILE A 79 23.56 7.44 19.63
CA ILE A 79 23.26 8.30 18.50
C ILE A 79 23.93 9.67 18.72
N ASN A 80 24.69 10.12 17.73
CA ASN A 80 25.27 11.46 17.75
C ASN A 80 24.20 12.48 17.36
N PHE A 81 23.54 13.09 18.35
CA PHE A 81 22.41 13.99 18.12
C PHE A 81 22.85 15.45 17.93
N LEU A 82 22.06 16.22 17.19
CA LEU A 82 22.19 17.66 17.06
C LEU A 82 21.27 18.38 18.05
N THR A 83 21.62 19.60 18.44
CA THR A 83 20.74 20.47 19.21
C THR A 83 20.45 21.72 18.39
N ASN A 84 19.18 21.99 18.10
CA ASN A 84 18.79 23.16 17.33
C ASN A 84 18.76 24.44 18.21
N ASN A 85 18.47 25.59 17.60
CA ASN A 85 18.44 26.88 18.29
C ASN A 85 17.37 27.01 19.39
N ARG A 86 16.43 26.05 19.47
CA ARG A 86 15.39 25.97 20.49
C ARG A 86 15.74 25.01 21.63
N GLY A 87 16.91 24.36 21.57
CA GLY A 87 17.33 23.35 22.54
C GLY A 87 16.74 21.96 22.28
N GLU A 88 16.08 21.75 21.13
CA GLU A 88 15.51 20.46 20.77
C GLU A 88 16.60 19.52 20.26
N LYS A 89 16.58 18.27 20.73
CA LYS A 89 17.50 17.23 20.29
C LYS A 89 16.96 16.58 19.01
N ALA A 90 17.76 16.63 17.96
CA ALA A 90 17.47 16.07 16.66
C ALA A 90 18.37 14.86 16.39
N ILE A 91 17.80 13.78 15.88
CA ILE A 91 18.54 12.65 15.32
C ILE A 91 18.92 13.01 13.88
N PRO A 92 20.22 13.18 13.56
CA PRO A 92 20.64 13.47 12.21
C PRO A 92 20.68 12.19 11.37
N LEU A 93 20.15 12.26 10.17
CA LEU A 93 20.21 11.21 9.15
C LEU A 93 20.73 11.81 7.85
N PHE A 94 21.50 11.04 7.09
CA PHE A 94 22.06 11.48 5.81
C PHE A 94 21.72 10.51 4.69
N THR A 95 21.50 11.04 3.48
CA THR A 95 21.29 10.24 2.27
C THR A 95 22.59 9.70 1.70
N SER A 96 23.73 10.32 2.01
CA SER A 96 25.06 9.84 1.66
C SER A 96 26.14 10.26 2.64
N ASP A 97 27.25 9.51 2.65
CA ASP A 97 28.49 9.82 3.34
C ASP A 97 29.08 11.18 2.92
N ARG A 98 29.07 11.48 1.61
CA ARG A 98 29.51 12.77 1.06
C ARG A 98 28.77 13.95 1.70
N ILE A 99 27.45 13.86 1.81
CA ILE A 99 26.64 14.93 2.39
C ILE A 99 26.93 15.08 3.89
N MET A 100 27.16 13.99 4.60
CA MET A 100 27.57 14.03 6.00
C MET A 100 28.94 14.71 6.18
N GLU A 101 29.91 14.39 5.32
CA GLU A 101 31.23 15.02 5.34
C GLU A 101 31.16 16.52 5.03
N GLU A 102 30.34 16.91 4.04
CA GLU A 102 30.08 18.31 3.69
C GLU A 102 29.42 19.10 4.84
N ALA A 103 28.58 18.45 5.64
CA ALA A 103 28.01 19.01 6.87
C ALA A 103 29.04 19.11 8.02
N GLY A 104 30.28 18.65 7.82
CA GLY A 104 31.37 18.75 8.80
C GLY A 104 31.29 17.73 9.94
N LEU A 105 30.44 16.70 9.82
CA LEU A 105 30.29 15.66 10.83
C LEU A 105 31.33 14.56 10.62
N ARG A 106 32.28 14.47 11.57
CA ARG A 106 33.27 13.41 11.64
C ARG A 106 32.90 12.44 12.75
N SER A 107 31.97 11.54 12.45
CA SER A 107 31.51 10.50 13.36
C SER A 107 31.70 9.14 12.71
N SER A 108 31.70 8.08 13.53
CA SER A 108 31.40 6.75 12.98
C SER A 108 29.97 6.73 12.46
N VAL A 109 29.70 5.88 11.46
CA VAL A 109 28.39 5.82 10.80
C VAL A 109 27.88 4.40 10.75
N ILE A 110 26.59 4.25 10.97
CA ILE A 110 25.84 3.04 10.67
C ILE A 110 24.89 3.35 9.52
N VAL A 111 24.84 2.47 8.53
CA VAL A 111 23.82 2.50 7.48
C VAL A 111 22.71 1.57 7.91
N MET A 112 21.47 2.06 7.94
CA MET A 112 20.32 1.31 8.44
C MET A 112 19.10 1.54 7.54
N HIS A 113 18.30 0.50 7.30
CA HIS A 113 16.96 0.70 6.74
C HIS A 113 16.14 1.57 7.69
N VAL A 114 15.40 2.53 7.15
CA VAL A 114 14.63 3.45 7.99
C VAL A 114 13.57 2.72 8.80
N GLU A 115 13.00 1.63 8.28
CA GLU A 115 12.07 0.76 9.00
C GLU A 115 12.70 0.17 10.28
N ASP A 116 13.93 -0.37 10.20
CA ASP A 116 14.65 -0.90 11.37
C ASP A 116 15.04 0.20 12.38
N LEU A 117 15.38 1.39 11.86
CA LEU A 117 15.67 2.55 12.69
C LEU A 117 14.44 2.96 13.50
N VAL A 118 13.27 2.98 12.88
CA VAL A 118 12.01 3.33 13.55
C VAL A 118 11.74 2.42 14.74
N ASP A 119 11.93 1.11 14.57
CA ASP A 119 11.78 0.14 15.65
C ASP A 119 12.77 0.41 16.80
N SER A 120 14.01 0.78 16.46
CA SER A 120 15.05 1.15 17.43
C SER A 120 14.77 2.47 18.16
N LEU A 121 13.97 3.36 17.57
CA LEU A 121 13.62 4.67 18.12
C LEU A 121 12.32 4.67 18.95
N GLN A 122 11.56 3.58 18.96
CA GLN A 122 10.33 3.50 19.75
C GLN A 122 10.63 3.74 21.25
N GLY A 123 9.89 4.64 21.88
CA GLY A 123 10.09 4.99 23.30
C GLY A 123 11.16 6.06 23.56
N THR A 124 11.82 6.58 22.51
CA THR A 124 12.83 7.64 22.63
C THR A 124 12.27 9.06 22.46
N GLU A 125 10.94 9.21 22.36
CA GLU A 125 10.26 10.47 22.05
C GLU A 125 10.40 11.53 23.16
N ASN A 126 10.72 11.09 24.38
CA ASN A 126 11.06 11.99 25.49
C ASN A 126 12.51 12.46 25.45
N THR A 127 13.38 11.78 24.70
CA THR A 127 14.80 12.11 24.56
C THR A 127 15.04 12.96 23.32
N TYR A 128 14.54 12.52 22.16
CA TYR A 128 14.68 13.21 20.90
C TYR A 128 13.33 13.80 20.49
N GLN A 129 13.34 15.03 19.95
CA GLN A 129 12.12 15.72 19.53
C GLN A 129 11.99 15.74 18.01
N LEU A 130 13.12 15.63 17.30
CA LEU A 130 13.20 15.78 15.86
C LEU A 130 14.03 14.65 15.23
N VAL A 131 13.69 14.34 13.99
CA VAL A 131 14.57 13.66 13.04
C VAL A 131 14.87 14.68 11.95
N THR A 132 16.14 14.88 11.64
CA THR A 132 16.56 15.79 10.57
C THR A 132 17.29 15.00 9.50
N ILE A 133 16.74 14.96 8.28
CA ILE A 133 17.40 14.37 7.12
C ILE A 133 18.23 15.46 6.42
N ASN A 134 19.49 15.14 6.12
CA ASN A 134 20.50 16.04 5.54
C ASN A 134 20.61 17.39 6.30
N PRO A 135 20.84 17.38 7.62
CA PRO A 135 20.99 18.61 8.40
C PRO A 135 22.11 19.49 7.85
N MET A 136 21.97 20.80 8.05
CA MET A 136 22.96 21.82 7.61
C MET A 136 23.17 21.90 6.09
N THR A 137 22.25 21.34 5.30
CA THR A 137 22.26 21.42 3.84
C THR A 137 21.05 22.21 3.31
N GLU A 138 21.14 22.66 2.06
CA GLU A 138 20.01 23.30 1.37
C GLU A 138 18.83 22.35 1.14
N THR A 139 19.03 21.04 1.17
CA THR A 139 17.99 20.00 1.04
C THR A 139 17.49 19.46 2.38
N GLY A 140 18.00 19.98 3.51
CA GLY A 140 17.67 19.45 4.83
C GLY A 140 16.20 19.61 5.19
N ILE A 141 15.59 18.56 5.77
CA ILE A 141 14.22 18.57 6.28
C ILE A 141 14.18 18.18 7.75
N ASP A 142 13.45 18.97 8.54
CA ASP A 142 13.18 18.69 9.95
C ASP A 142 11.80 18.06 10.09
N MET A 143 11.71 16.95 10.81
CA MET A 143 10.47 16.25 11.08
C MET A 143 10.31 15.99 12.57
N PRO A 144 9.15 16.30 13.19
CA PRO A 144 8.86 15.86 14.55
C PRO A 144 8.98 14.34 14.67
N ILE A 145 9.65 13.84 15.72
CA ILE A 145 9.88 12.40 15.88
C ILE A 145 8.57 11.60 15.86
N LEU A 146 7.50 12.13 16.45
CA LEU A 146 6.18 11.50 16.42
C LEU A 146 5.61 11.39 15.01
N THR A 147 5.87 12.39 14.16
CA THR A 147 5.45 12.35 12.75
C THR A 147 6.23 11.28 12.02
N PHE A 148 7.55 11.26 12.20
CA PHE A 148 8.44 10.25 11.62
C PHE A 148 8.04 8.83 12.00
N LEU A 149 7.86 8.54 13.29
CA LEU A 149 7.42 7.22 13.78
C LEU A 149 6.02 6.85 13.27
N ASN A 150 5.09 7.83 13.21
CA ASN A 150 3.74 7.58 12.73
C ASN A 150 3.67 7.27 11.22
N MET A 151 4.67 7.65 10.41
CA MET A 151 4.72 7.28 8.99
C MET A 151 4.76 5.75 8.80
N PHE A 152 5.33 5.02 9.75
CA PHE A 152 5.55 3.57 9.69
C PHE A 152 4.49 2.77 10.44
N LYS A 153 3.57 3.45 11.15
CA LYS A 153 2.41 2.77 11.71
C LYS A 153 1.57 2.26 10.54
N LYS A 154 1.55 0.94 10.36
CA LYS A 154 0.57 0.30 9.47
C LYS A 154 -0.80 0.83 9.86
N ARG A 155 -1.54 1.40 8.91
CA ARG A 155 -2.95 1.74 9.14
C ARG A 155 -3.62 0.45 9.60
N GLU A 156 -3.97 0.37 10.87
CA GLU A 156 -4.77 -0.73 11.34
C GLU A 156 -6.09 -0.64 10.59
N MET A 157 -6.41 -1.69 9.82
CA MET A 157 -7.73 -1.80 9.24
C MET A 157 -8.76 -1.74 10.37
N SER A 158 -9.76 -0.90 10.20
CA SER A 158 -10.90 -0.87 11.10
C SER A 158 -11.58 -2.23 11.15
N GLU A 159 -12.26 -2.52 12.26
CA GLU A 159 -13.06 -3.76 12.40
C GLU A 159 -14.19 -3.85 11.36
N GLU A 160 -14.62 -2.73 10.79
CA GLU A 160 -15.56 -2.70 9.68
C GLU A 160 -14.92 -3.18 8.37
N GLU A 161 -13.74 -2.66 8.02
CA GLU A 161 -12.98 -3.09 6.84
C GLU A 161 -12.60 -4.57 6.92
N LYS A 162 -12.20 -5.06 8.11
CA LYS A 162 -11.93 -6.49 8.32
C LYS A 162 -13.15 -7.35 8.06
N ARG A 163 -14.30 -6.99 8.63
CA ARG A 163 -15.57 -7.71 8.43
C ARG A 163 -16.02 -7.68 6.97
N PHE A 164 -15.83 -6.56 6.29
CA PHE A 164 -16.10 -6.44 4.87
C PHE A 164 -15.23 -7.42 4.05
N LEU A 165 -13.91 -7.44 4.29
CA LEU A 165 -13.00 -8.38 3.59
C LEU A 165 -13.35 -9.84 3.89
N GLU A 166 -13.66 -10.19 5.14
CA GLU A 166 -14.07 -11.54 5.50
C GLU A 166 -15.36 -11.95 4.76
N SER A 167 -16.35 -11.06 4.68
CA SER A 167 -17.58 -11.28 3.94
C SER A 167 -17.32 -11.47 2.44
N MET A 168 -16.50 -10.59 1.86
CA MET A 168 -16.12 -10.66 0.45
C MET A 168 -15.39 -11.97 0.12
N ASN A 169 -14.42 -12.38 0.94
CA ASN A 169 -13.69 -13.63 0.75
C ASN A 169 -14.63 -14.85 0.79
N ARG A 170 -15.60 -14.88 1.70
CA ARG A 170 -16.63 -15.94 1.73
C ARG A 170 -17.48 -15.96 0.46
N MET A 171 -17.87 -14.80 -0.06
CA MET A 171 -18.63 -14.73 -1.31
C MET A 171 -17.82 -15.24 -2.50
N LEU A 172 -16.52 -14.91 -2.56
CA LEU A 172 -15.61 -15.41 -3.60
C LEU A 172 -15.45 -16.94 -3.51
N GLU A 173 -15.29 -17.48 -2.30
CA GLU A 173 -15.22 -18.92 -2.07
C GLU A 173 -16.52 -19.64 -2.49
N VAL A 174 -17.67 -19.03 -2.25
CA VAL A 174 -18.97 -19.55 -2.74
C VAL A 174 -19.04 -19.52 -4.26
N LEU A 175 -18.64 -18.41 -4.90
CA LEU A 175 -18.59 -18.30 -6.37
C LEU A 175 -17.67 -19.36 -6.98
N GLU A 176 -16.51 -19.59 -6.40
CA GLU A 176 -15.54 -20.59 -6.85
C GLU A 176 -16.11 -22.02 -6.74
N ASN A 177 -16.65 -22.39 -5.57
CA ASN A 177 -16.99 -23.77 -5.28
C ASN A 177 -18.44 -24.18 -5.62
N HIS A 178 -19.36 -23.23 -5.72
CA HIS A 178 -20.79 -23.50 -5.87
C HIS A 178 -21.40 -22.91 -7.14
N SER A 179 -20.59 -22.33 -8.02
CA SER A 179 -21.10 -21.83 -9.30
C SER A 179 -21.53 -22.96 -10.21
N ILE A 180 -22.68 -22.77 -10.85
CA ILE A 180 -23.24 -23.69 -11.83
C ILE A 180 -23.27 -23.03 -13.20
N ALA A 181 -23.04 -23.83 -14.24
CA ALA A 181 -23.21 -23.39 -15.62
C ALA A 181 -24.70 -23.37 -15.98
N LEU A 182 -25.12 -22.34 -16.69
CA LEU A 182 -26.48 -22.24 -17.21
C LEU A 182 -26.71 -23.29 -18.28
N GLU A 183 -27.84 -24.01 -18.18
CA GLU A 183 -28.27 -25.01 -19.15
C GLU A 183 -28.90 -24.40 -20.41
N GLU A 184 -29.40 -23.17 -20.30
CA GLU A 184 -30.02 -22.44 -21.39
C GLU A 184 -29.79 -20.94 -21.26
N LYS A 185 -30.05 -20.22 -22.34
CA LYS A 185 -29.99 -18.76 -22.33
C LYS A 185 -31.01 -18.20 -21.35
N THR A 186 -30.54 -17.43 -20.37
CA THR A 186 -31.37 -16.88 -19.30
C THR A 186 -31.21 -15.36 -19.21
N ALA A 187 -32.29 -14.67 -18.83
CA ALA A 187 -32.26 -13.24 -18.53
C ALA A 187 -32.28 -13.04 -17.01
N PHE A 188 -31.41 -12.16 -16.54
CA PHE A 188 -31.39 -11.70 -15.15
C PHE A 188 -31.63 -10.19 -15.11
N PHE A 189 -32.06 -9.71 -13.95
CA PHE A 189 -32.53 -8.35 -13.79
C PHE A 189 -31.81 -7.65 -12.64
N ASN A 190 -31.32 -6.45 -12.91
CA ASN A 190 -30.82 -5.55 -11.87
C ASN A 190 -31.64 -4.27 -11.95
N ARG A 191 -32.09 -3.76 -10.80
CA ARG A 191 -32.80 -2.49 -10.72
C ARG A 191 -32.12 -1.57 -9.73
N GLY A 192 -32.20 -0.28 -10.03
CA GLY A 192 -31.66 0.75 -9.15
C GLY A 192 -32.38 2.09 -9.29
N PRO A 193 -32.14 3.01 -8.34
CA PRO A 193 -32.65 4.36 -8.40
C PRO A 193 -31.97 5.21 -9.50
N GLN A 194 -30.86 4.73 -10.06
CA GLN A 194 -30.04 5.36 -11.09
C GLN A 194 -29.52 4.29 -12.07
N ASP A 195 -29.14 4.70 -13.28
CA ASP A 195 -28.53 3.82 -14.29
C ASP A 195 -27.03 3.60 -14.03
N PHE A 196 -26.72 3.02 -12.86
CA PHE A 196 -25.36 2.86 -12.38
C PHE A 196 -24.47 2.06 -13.35
N MET A 197 -25.00 1.00 -13.98
CA MET A 197 -24.24 0.18 -14.92
C MET A 197 -23.77 1.02 -16.11
N LYS A 198 -24.61 1.90 -16.64
CA LYS A 198 -24.27 2.82 -17.73
C LYS A 198 -23.30 3.92 -17.29
N GLU A 199 -23.49 4.47 -16.09
CA GLU A 199 -22.62 5.52 -15.54
C GLU A 199 -21.16 5.08 -15.39
N VAL A 200 -20.93 3.81 -15.07
CA VAL A 200 -19.58 3.27 -14.83
C VAL A 200 -19.06 2.37 -15.95
N ALA A 201 -19.85 2.14 -17.00
CA ALA A 201 -19.40 1.42 -18.18
C ALA A 201 -18.33 2.21 -18.94
N VAL A 202 -17.30 1.51 -19.41
CA VAL A 202 -16.26 2.06 -20.27
C VAL A 202 -16.43 1.46 -21.66
N ASP A 203 -16.57 2.31 -22.67
CA ASP A 203 -16.82 1.90 -24.07
C ASP A 203 -18.02 0.93 -24.21
N GLY A 204 -19.06 1.14 -23.38
CA GLY A 204 -20.28 0.30 -23.38
C GLY A 204 -20.14 -1.03 -22.65
N VAL A 205 -19.02 -1.27 -21.96
CA VAL A 205 -18.78 -2.49 -21.17
C VAL A 205 -18.76 -2.15 -19.68
N PHE A 206 -19.69 -2.76 -18.93
CA PHE A 206 -19.71 -2.73 -17.48
C PHE A 206 -18.93 -3.92 -16.92
N VAL A 207 -18.02 -3.67 -15.97
CA VAL A 207 -17.22 -4.71 -15.32
C VAL A 207 -17.30 -4.52 -13.80
N PRO A 208 -18.02 -5.39 -13.06
CA PRO A 208 -18.15 -5.24 -11.62
C PRO A 208 -16.87 -5.67 -10.91
N ASN A 209 -16.34 -4.82 -10.03
CA ASN A 209 -15.12 -5.11 -9.26
C ASN A 209 -15.38 -6.01 -8.02
N ILE A 210 -16.64 -6.26 -7.69
CA ILE A 210 -17.09 -7.13 -6.59
C ILE A 210 -18.21 -8.06 -7.10
N PRO A 211 -18.55 -9.15 -6.39
CA PRO A 211 -19.71 -9.98 -6.73
C PRO A 211 -20.96 -9.13 -6.99
N PHE A 212 -21.59 -9.33 -8.15
CA PHE A 212 -22.68 -8.49 -8.61
C PHE A 212 -24.01 -9.21 -8.46
N SER A 213 -24.91 -8.59 -7.71
CA SER A 213 -26.23 -9.15 -7.40
C SER A 213 -27.25 -8.83 -8.50
N VAL A 214 -27.90 -9.89 -8.98
CA VAL A 214 -28.98 -9.81 -9.96
C VAL A 214 -30.14 -10.70 -9.51
N SER A 215 -31.29 -10.54 -10.16
CA SER A 215 -32.54 -11.22 -9.83
C SER A 215 -33.05 -12.06 -10.98
N THR A 216 -33.79 -13.12 -10.67
CA THR A 216 -34.65 -13.83 -11.63
C THR A 216 -36.04 -13.21 -11.77
N ILE A 217 -36.42 -12.26 -10.92
CA ILE A 217 -37.69 -11.54 -10.96
C ILE A 217 -37.46 -10.24 -11.74
N LYS A 218 -38.36 -9.88 -12.67
CA LYS A 218 -38.23 -8.63 -13.44
C LYS A 218 -38.90 -7.46 -12.74
N GLU A 219 -39.98 -7.72 -12.03
CA GLU A 219 -40.92 -6.75 -11.47
C GLU A 219 -40.55 -6.27 -10.05
N PHE A 220 -39.44 -6.74 -9.47
CA PHE A 220 -39.07 -6.33 -8.11
C PHE A 220 -38.78 -4.84 -8.03
N GLU A 221 -39.19 -4.17 -6.95
CA GLU A 221 -38.88 -2.76 -6.69
C GLU A 221 -39.23 -1.76 -7.82
N GLU A 222 -40.12 -2.10 -8.77
CA GLU A 222 -40.46 -1.24 -9.91
C GLU A 222 -40.94 0.16 -9.50
N ASP A 223 -41.65 0.25 -8.37
CA ASP A 223 -42.19 1.51 -7.84
C ASP A 223 -41.12 2.47 -7.26
N VAL A 224 -39.94 1.95 -6.88
CA VAL A 224 -38.89 2.73 -6.20
C VAL A 224 -37.58 2.81 -6.98
N SER A 225 -37.36 1.87 -7.90
CA SER A 225 -36.14 1.70 -8.69
C SER A 225 -36.52 1.64 -10.18
N PRO A 226 -36.68 2.80 -10.85
CA PRO A 226 -37.22 2.86 -12.20
C PRO A 226 -36.26 2.29 -13.25
N TYR A 227 -34.94 2.35 -13.02
CA TYR A 227 -33.95 1.89 -13.98
C TYR A 227 -33.82 0.37 -13.93
N LEU A 228 -34.10 -0.29 -15.05
CA LEU A 228 -34.04 -1.72 -15.26
C LEU A 228 -32.89 -2.09 -16.20
N ASN A 229 -31.99 -2.93 -15.71
CA ASN A 229 -30.93 -3.56 -16.48
C ASN A 229 -31.30 -5.03 -16.73
N ILE A 230 -31.50 -5.38 -18.00
CA ILE A 230 -31.78 -6.75 -18.44
C ILE A 230 -30.47 -7.37 -18.89
N ILE A 231 -29.95 -8.35 -18.15
CA ILE A 231 -28.66 -9.00 -18.42
C ILE A 231 -28.92 -10.36 -19.06
N LEU A 232 -28.60 -10.46 -20.35
CA LEU A 232 -28.69 -11.69 -21.12
C LEU A 232 -27.43 -12.53 -20.91
N MET A 233 -27.61 -13.77 -20.47
CA MET A 233 -26.51 -14.73 -20.29
C MET A 233 -26.75 -15.95 -21.18
N ASP A 234 -25.76 -16.27 -22.02
CA ASP A 234 -25.80 -17.44 -22.90
C ASP A 234 -25.54 -18.75 -22.11
N GLU A 235 -25.89 -19.90 -22.71
CA GLU A 235 -25.61 -21.23 -22.17
C GLU A 235 -24.12 -21.39 -21.81
N GLY A 236 -23.83 -22.09 -20.71
CA GLY A 236 -22.47 -22.36 -20.24
C GLY A 236 -21.86 -21.25 -19.38
N LYS A 237 -22.45 -20.05 -19.33
CA LYS A 237 -22.04 -19.01 -18.38
C LYS A 237 -22.34 -19.46 -16.95
N ARG A 238 -21.49 -19.07 -16.00
CA ARG A 238 -21.57 -19.55 -14.61
C ARG A 238 -22.13 -18.49 -13.68
N ILE A 239 -22.96 -18.92 -12.74
CA ILE A 239 -23.61 -18.10 -11.72
C ILE A 239 -23.72 -18.87 -10.40
N VAL A 240 -24.03 -18.18 -9.31
CA VAL A 240 -24.49 -18.80 -8.06
C VAL A 240 -25.93 -18.38 -7.76
N TYR A 241 -26.81 -19.34 -7.49
CA TYR A 241 -28.11 -19.08 -6.89
C TYR A 241 -28.01 -19.03 -5.38
N PHE A 242 -28.68 -18.07 -4.74
CA PHE A 242 -28.78 -17.99 -3.29
C PHE A 242 -30.21 -17.69 -2.85
N GLY A 243 -30.71 -18.49 -1.91
CA GLY A 243 -32.06 -18.36 -1.38
C GLY A 243 -33.16 -18.63 -2.40
N GLU A 244 -34.40 -18.45 -1.96
CA GLU A 244 -35.57 -18.36 -2.84
C GLU A 244 -35.88 -16.88 -3.07
N PRO A 245 -36.18 -16.46 -4.30
CA PRO A 245 -36.51 -15.07 -4.56
C PRO A 245 -37.85 -14.72 -3.90
N THR A 246 -37.84 -13.69 -3.06
CA THR A 246 -39.05 -13.14 -2.45
C THR A 246 -39.16 -11.65 -2.77
N GLU A 247 -40.34 -11.06 -2.61
CA GLU A 247 -40.49 -9.59 -2.73
C GLU A 247 -39.59 -8.83 -1.74
N GLU A 248 -39.25 -9.42 -0.60
CA GLU A 248 -38.39 -8.81 0.42
C GLU A 248 -36.88 -8.95 0.12
N ASN A 249 -36.48 -9.98 -0.64
CA ASN A 249 -35.10 -10.15 -1.09
C ASN A 249 -35.09 -10.69 -2.53
N PRO A 250 -35.18 -9.79 -3.52
CA PRO A 250 -35.32 -10.18 -4.91
C PRO A 250 -33.98 -10.57 -5.54
N PHE A 251 -32.86 -10.13 -4.97
CA PHE A 251 -31.54 -10.52 -5.44
C PHE A 251 -31.28 -11.95 -4.99
N ASN A 252 -31.21 -12.87 -5.95
CA ASN A 252 -31.06 -14.30 -5.69
C ASN A 252 -30.00 -14.96 -6.58
N VAL A 253 -29.28 -14.16 -7.39
CA VAL A 253 -28.22 -14.62 -8.27
C VAL A 253 -26.99 -13.73 -8.11
N LEU A 254 -25.82 -14.35 -7.91
CA LEU A 254 -24.54 -13.66 -7.90
C LEU A 254 -23.79 -13.94 -9.20
N LEU A 255 -23.30 -12.87 -9.82
CA LEU A 255 -22.30 -12.92 -10.87
C LEU A 255 -20.92 -12.67 -10.24
N ALA A 256 -19.91 -13.39 -10.72
CA ALA A 256 -18.54 -13.19 -10.27
C ALA A 256 -18.02 -11.78 -10.62
N PRO A 257 -17.10 -11.23 -9.82
CA PRO A 257 -16.39 -10.00 -10.19
C PRO A 257 -15.66 -10.21 -11.52
N GLY A 258 -15.55 -9.14 -12.30
CA GLY A 258 -14.87 -9.16 -13.58
C GLY A 258 -15.68 -9.75 -14.74
N CYS A 259 -16.96 -10.15 -14.60
CA CYS A 259 -17.76 -10.44 -15.82
C CYS A 259 -17.82 -9.17 -16.68
N GLU A 260 -17.46 -9.30 -17.94
CA GLU A 260 -17.67 -8.25 -18.94
C GLU A 260 -19.14 -8.25 -19.36
N ILE A 261 -19.87 -7.19 -19.06
CA ILE A 261 -21.28 -7.06 -19.40
C ILE A 261 -21.43 -5.92 -20.42
N GLU A 262 -21.61 -6.28 -21.69
CA GLU A 262 -21.66 -5.37 -22.83
C GLU A 262 -23.09 -4.85 -23.06
N MET A 263 -23.22 -3.55 -23.28
CA MET A 263 -24.49 -2.92 -23.64
C MET A 263 -24.89 -3.33 -25.05
N VAL A 264 -26.12 -3.83 -25.20
CA VAL A 264 -26.66 -4.29 -26.49
C VAL A 264 -27.56 -3.23 -27.10
N GLU A 265 -28.54 -2.76 -26.32
CA GLU A 265 -29.50 -1.75 -26.76
C GLU A 265 -30.12 -1.01 -25.58
N GLU A 266 -30.54 0.22 -25.84
CA GLU A 266 -31.41 0.99 -24.96
C GLU A 266 -32.83 0.86 -25.48
N VAL A 267 -33.72 0.26 -24.69
CA VAL A 267 -35.12 0.05 -25.06
C VAL A 267 -35.90 1.34 -24.89
N ASP A 268 -35.65 2.04 -23.79
CA ASP A 268 -36.18 3.36 -23.44
C ASP A 268 -35.25 4.06 -22.44
N GLU A 269 -35.67 5.22 -21.90
CA GLU A 269 -34.89 6.01 -20.94
C GLU A 269 -34.55 5.25 -19.64
N PHE A 270 -35.34 4.24 -19.28
CA PHE A 270 -35.23 3.53 -18.02
C PHE A 270 -34.81 2.07 -18.18
N THR A 271 -34.72 1.55 -19.42
CA THR A 271 -34.48 0.14 -19.66
C THR A 271 -33.31 -0.08 -20.62
N THR A 272 -32.27 -0.74 -20.12
CA THR A 272 -31.08 -1.08 -20.89
C THR A 272 -30.89 -2.59 -20.94
N VAL A 273 -30.63 -3.11 -22.14
CA VAL A 273 -30.32 -4.53 -22.38
C VAL A 273 -28.81 -4.70 -22.48
N TRP A 274 -28.31 -5.69 -21.75
CA TRP A 274 -26.92 -6.03 -21.63
C TRP A 274 -26.68 -7.49 -21.95
N LYS A 275 -25.44 -7.87 -22.27
CA LYS A 275 -25.02 -9.24 -22.52
C LYS A 275 -23.75 -9.56 -21.70
N CYS A 276 -23.78 -10.59 -20.85
CA CYS A 276 -22.55 -11.07 -20.17
C CYS A 276 -21.70 -11.83 -21.19
N GLY A 277 -20.54 -11.24 -21.50
CA GLY A 277 -19.44 -11.76 -22.28
C GLY A 277 -18.52 -12.62 -21.42
N ASN A 278 -17.24 -12.26 -21.32
CA ASN A 278 -16.25 -13.09 -20.64
C ASN A 278 -16.45 -13.11 -19.13
N GLN A 279 -16.06 -14.22 -18.50
CA GLN A 279 -16.09 -14.40 -17.04
C GLN A 279 -14.71 -14.85 -16.54
N PRO A 280 -13.70 -13.97 -16.58
CA PRO A 280 -12.30 -14.32 -16.31
C PRO A 280 -12.07 -14.90 -14.91
N PHE A 281 -12.95 -14.60 -13.95
CA PHE A 281 -12.91 -15.21 -12.61
C PHE A 281 -12.93 -16.75 -12.66
N TYR A 282 -13.58 -17.35 -13.65
CA TYR A 282 -13.67 -18.81 -13.81
C TYR A 282 -12.60 -19.39 -14.74
N ASP A 283 -11.74 -18.55 -15.34
CA ASP A 283 -10.68 -19.02 -16.23
C ASP A 283 -9.65 -19.81 -15.42
N GLY A 284 -9.52 -21.11 -15.73
CA GLY A 284 -8.61 -22.01 -15.04
C GLY A 284 -9.26 -22.95 -14.01
N MET A 285 -10.56 -22.77 -13.72
CA MET A 285 -11.33 -23.76 -12.96
C MET A 285 -11.72 -24.93 -13.90
N LYS A 286 -11.06 -26.08 -13.71
CA LYS A 286 -11.37 -27.33 -14.43
C LYS A 286 -12.28 -28.24 -13.63
#